data_AF-A0A4U9CTZ2-F1
#
_entry.id   AF-A0A4U9CTZ2-F1
#
_cell.length_a   1.000
_cell.length_b   1.000
_cell.length_c   1.000
_cell.angle_alpha   90.00
_cell.angle_beta   90.00
_cell.angle_gamma   90.00
#
_symmetry.space_group_name_H-M   'P 1'
#
loop_
_entity.id
_entity.type
_entity.pdbx_description
1 polymer ?
#
loop_
_entity_poly.entity_id
_entity_poly.type
_entity_poly.pdbx_seq_one_letter_code
_entity_poly.pdbx_strand_id
1 'polypeptide(L)'
;MKKTIFSLALGTFGLGMAEFGIMGVLPEVAHDVGISIPVAGNMISYYACGVVIGAPVMALISSRFSLKSIMLFLAALTVIGNAIFAFSSSYAMLAVGRLVSGFPHGAFFGVGAIILSKIAPPGKVTAAVAGMIGGMTVANLIGVPAGTWLGHQFSWRDTFMALSLFNVAVFLSIIRWVPTLFDKSTTRLREQFYFLKITGAVADICRDAVW
;
A
#
# COMPACT_ATOMS: atom_id res chain seq x y z
N MET A 1 13.98 -1.99 15.58
CA MET A 1 14.61 -1.05 14.63
C MET A 1 14.92 -1.71 13.30
N LYS A 2 16.09 -2.33 13.06
CA LYS A 2 16.42 -2.92 11.74
C LYS A 2 15.38 -3.94 11.25
N LYS A 3 14.94 -4.85 12.12
CA LYS A 3 13.89 -5.86 11.82
C LYS A 3 12.53 -5.22 11.48
N THR A 4 12.20 -4.11 12.12
CA THR A 4 10.93 -3.38 11.91
C THR A 4 10.95 -2.63 10.58
N ILE A 5 12.04 -1.95 10.26
CA ILE A 5 12.25 -1.29 8.95
C ILE A 5 12.20 -2.34 7.84
N PHE A 6 12.86 -3.48 8.03
CA PHE A 6 12.82 -4.58 7.05
C PHE A 6 11.40 -5.14 6.86
N SER A 7 10.64 -5.36 7.96
CA SER A 7 9.24 -5.77 7.86
C SER A 7 8.37 -4.78 7.08
N LEU A 8 8.58 -3.48 7.33
CA LEU A 8 7.85 -2.40 6.67
C LEU A 8 8.25 -2.29 5.19
N ALA A 9 9.54 -2.46 4.88
CA ALA A 9 10.05 -2.51 3.51
C ALA A 9 9.50 -3.70 2.72
N LEU A 10 9.34 -4.87 3.36
CA LEU A 10 8.65 -6.00 2.72
C LEU A 10 7.17 -5.68 2.46
N GLY A 11 6.52 -4.95 3.36
CA GLY A 11 5.14 -4.50 3.15
C GLY A 11 4.99 -3.51 2.00
N THR A 12 5.85 -2.50 1.92
CA THR A 12 5.85 -1.56 0.78
C THR A 12 6.28 -2.23 -0.52
N PHE A 13 7.14 -3.25 -0.48
CA PHE A 13 7.43 -4.09 -1.64
C PHE A 13 6.15 -4.79 -2.14
N GLY A 14 5.41 -5.45 -1.24
CA GLY A 14 4.15 -6.12 -1.58
C GLY A 14 3.08 -5.17 -2.11
N LEU A 15 2.99 -3.95 -1.54
CA LEU A 15 2.10 -2.90 -2.03
C LEU A 15 2.50 -2.40 -3.42
N GLY A 16 3.79 -2.15 -3.67
CA GLY A 16 4.29 -1.75 -4.98
C GLY A 16 4.02 -2.82 -6.04
N MET A 17 4.25 -4.09 -5.70
CA MET A 17 3.89 -5.22 -6.57
C MET A 17 2.39 -5.24 -6.91
N ALA A 18 1.51 -5.00 -5.94
CA ALA A 18 0.06 -5.03 -6.15
C ALA A 18 -0.44 -3.85 -7.02
N GLU A 19 0.17 -2.68 -6.87
CA GLU A 19 -0.20 -1.47 -7.60
C GLU A 19 0.33 -1.50 -9.04
N PHE A 20 1.63 -1.75 -9.20
CA PHE A 20 2.32 -1.61 -10.49
C PHE A 20 2.36 -2.93 -11.28
N GLY A 21 2.33 -4.08 -10.61
CA GLY A 21 2.38 -5.39 -11.26
C GLY A 21 1.24 -5.63 -12.26
N ILE A 22 0.05 -5.09 -11.98
CA ILE A 22 -1.08 -5.16 -12.91
C ILE A 22 -0.77 -4.50 -14.26
N MET A 23 0.03 -3.44 -14.29
CA MET A 23 0.23 -2.65 -15.51
C MET A 23 0.93 -3.50 -16.57
N GLY A 24 1.79 -4.43 -16.13
CA GLY A 24 2.47 -5.36 -17.01
C GLY A 24 1.62 -6.53 -17.48
N VAL A 25 0.61 -6.96 -16.68
CA VAL A 25 -0.27 -8.09 -17.03
C VAL A 25 -1.67 -7.64 -17.48
N LEU A 26 -1.84 -6.35 -17.74
CA LEU A 26 -3.13 -5.75 -18.10
C LEU A 26 -3.71 -6.32 -19.41
N PRO A 27 -2.91 -6.52 -20.48
CA PRO A 27 -3.38 -7.16 -21.70
C PRO A 27 -3.91 -8.59 -21.47
N GLU A 28 -3.22 -9.38 -20.65
CA GLU A 28 -3.59 -10.75 -20.31
C GLU A 28 -4.90 -10.79 -19.51
N VAL A 29 -5.04 -9.90 -18.52
CA VAL A 29 -6.29 -9.75 -17.76
C VAL A 29 -7.45 -9.35 -18.69
N ALA A 30 -7.21 -8.45 -19.64
CA ALA A 30 -8.22 -8.02 -20.60
C ALA A 30 -8.67 -9.19 -21.50
N HIS A 31 -7.70 -9.96 -22.00
CA HIS A 31 -7.94 -11.12 -22.85
C HIS A 31 -8.73 -12.23 -22.11
N ASP A 32 -8.28 -12.62 -20.91
CA ASP A 32 -8.90 -13.71 -20.14
C ASP A 32 -10.33 -13.41 -19.69
N VAL A 33 -10.62 -12.14 -19.39
CA VAL A 33 -11.95 -11.70 -18.92
C VAL A 33 -12.86 -11.32 -20.10
N GLY A 34 -12.30 -11.24 -21.32
CA GLY A 34 -13.05 -10.86 -22.53
C GLY A 34 -13.46 -9.38 -22.55
N ILE A 35 -12.67 -8.50 -21.94
CA ILE A 35 -12.91 -7.04 -21.90
C ILE A 35 -11.87 -6.30 -22.73
N SER A 36 -12.19 -5.06 -23.13
CA SER A 36 -11.21 -4.21 -23.81
C SER A 36 -10.14 -3.70 -22.82
N ILE A 37 -8.92 -3.47 -23.32
CA ILE A 37 -7.81 -2.92 -22.52
C ILE A 37 -8.19 -1.62 -21.78
N PRO A 38 -8.93 -0.66 -22.39
CA PRO A 38 -9.39 0.54 -21.66
C PRO A 38 -10.27 0.21 -20.45
N VAL A 39 -11.14 -0.81 -20.56
CA VAL A 39 -12.01 -1.24 -19.46
C VAL A 39 -11.21 -1.97 -18.37
N ALA A 40 -10.17 -2.72 -18.74
CA ALA A 40 -9.21 -3.27 -17.78
C ALA A 40 -8.45 -2.14 -17.04
N GLY A 41 -8.19 -1.02 -17.71
CA GLY A 41 -7.61 0.19 -17.11
C GLY A 41 -8.41 0.73 -15.91
N ASN A 42 -9.73 0.54 -15.88
CA ASN A 42 -10.57 0.92 -14.73
C ASN A 42 -10.12 0.23 -13.42
N MET A 43 -9.42 -0.91 -13.50
CA MET A 43 -8.84 -1.57 -12.33
C MET A 43 -7.84 -0.69 -11.58
N ILE A 44 -7.11 0.17 -12.30
CA ILE A 44 -6.20 1.16 -11.72
C ILE A 44 -7.02 2.25 -11.01
N SER A 45 -8.11 2.72 -11.64
CA SER A 45 -9.02 3.70 -11.04
C SER A 45 -9.69 3.17 -9.77
N TYR A 46 -10.18 1.93 -9.76
CA TYR A 46 -10.74 1.31 -8.55
C TYR A 46 -9.72 1.18 -7.43
N TYR A 47 -8.47 0.83 -7.77
CA TYR A 47 -7.37 0.83 -6.81
C TYR A 47 -7.15 2.23 -6.22
N ALA A 48 -7.04 3.26 -7.07
CA ALA A 48 -6.88 4.64 -6.65
C ALA A 48 -8.03 5.15 -5.76
N CYS A 49 -9.28 4.78 -6.08
CA CYS A 49 -10.42 5.04 -5.20
C CYS A 49 -10.24 4.40 -3.82
N GLY A 50 -9.76 3.16 -3.78
CA GLY A 50 -9.38 2.48 -2.54
C GLY A 50 -8.34 3.27 -1.74
N VAL A 51 -7.28 3.75 -2.37
CA VAL A 51 -6.22 4.57 -1.73
C VAL A 51 -6.80 5.85 -1.13
N VAL A 52 -7.61 6.58 -1.90
CA VAL A 52 -8.21 7.86 -1.49
C VAL A 52 -9.15 7.68 -0.31
N ILE A 53 -9.91 6.59 -0.25
CA ILE A 53 -10.81 6.28 0.86
C ILE A 53 -10.04 5.74 2.07
N GLY A 54 -9.00 4.93 1.83
CA GLY A 54 -8.21 4.28 2.87
C GLY A 54 -7.51 5.26 3.80
N ALA A 55 -6.94 6.35 3.26
CA ALA A 55 -6.21 7.33 4.07
C ALA A 55 -7.10 8.06 5.11
N PRO A 56 -8.25 8.69 4.76
CA PRO A 56 -9.16 9.30 5.72
C PRO A 56 -9.73 8.30 6.73
N VAL A 57 -10.16 7.12 6.27
CA VAL A 57 -10.76 6.10 7.15
C VAL A 57 -9.74 5.65 8.21
N MET A 58 -8.48 5.48 7.82
CA MET A 58 -7.43 5.11 8.76
C MET A 58 -7.00 6.27 9.64
N ALA A 59 -7.04 7.52 9.17
CA ALA A 59 -6.83 8.69 10.02
C ALA A 59 -7.89 8.82 11.12
N LEU A 60 -9.14 8.40 10.85
CA LEU A 60 -10.22 8.38 11.85
C LEU A 60 -10.02 7.29 12.90
N ILE A 61 -9.63 6.10 12.44
CA ILE A 61 -9.56 4.88 13.26
C ILE A 61 -8.22 4.78 14.00
N SER A 62 -7.17 5.46 13.53
CA SER A 62 -5.81 5.41 14.11
C SER A 62 -5.74 5.84 15.57
N SER A 63 -6.59 6.76 15.98
CA SER A 63 -6.67 7.25 17.36
C SER A 63 -7.29 6.25 18.35
N ARG A 64 -8.07 5.26 17.86
CA ARG A 64 -8.80 4.31 18.71
C ARG A 64 -8.15 2.94 18.85
N PHE A 65 -7.26 2.56 17.94
CA PHE A 65 -6.63 1.25 17.90
C PHE A 65 -5.10 1.33 18.01
N SER A 66 -4.46 0.22 18.38
CA SER A 66 -3.00 0.16 18.34
C SER A 66 -2.50 0.23 16.89
N LEU A 67 -1.36 0.90 16.66
CA LEU A 67 -0.73 1.01 15.34
C LEU A 67 -0.40 -0.37 14.75
N LYS A 68 -0.10 -1.34 15.62
CA LYS A 68 0.11 -2.74 15.24
C LYS A 68 -1.18 -3.38 14.73
N SER A 69 -2.30 -3.22 15.43
CA SER A 69 -3.61 -3.75 15.00
C SER A 69 -4.01 -3.19 13.64
N ILE A 70 -3.76 -1.91 13.41
CA ILE A 70 -4.04 -1.26 12.12
C ILE A 70 -3.14 -1.83 11.02
N MET A 71 -1.82 -1.91 11.25
CA MET A 71 -0.92 -2.54 10.27
C MET A 71 -1.32 -3.97 9.93
N LEU A 72 -1.72 -4.77 10.91
CA LEU A 72 -2.20 -6.13 10.69
C LEU A 72 -3.49 -6.15 9.87
N PHE A 73 -4.44 -5.29 10.21
CA PHE A 73 -5.68 -5.15 9.44
C PHE A 73 -5.40 -4.77 7.98
N LEU A 74 -4.52 -3.79 7.75
CA LEU A 74 -4.12 -3.36 6.40
C LEU A 74 -3.41 -4.49 5.64
N ALA A 75 -2.48 -5.18 6.27
CA ALA A 75 -1.81 -6.32 5.65
C ALA A 75 -2.78 -7.46 5.32
N ALA A 76 -3.77 -7.73 6.19
CA ALA A 76 -4.82 -8.71 5.93
C ALA A 76 -5.70 -8.31 4.73
N LEU A 77 -6.09 -7.04 4.63
CA LEU A 77 -6.82 -6.52 3.47
C LEU A 77 -6.00 -6.66 2.18
N THR A 78 -4.67 -6.45 2.22
CA THR A 78 -3.81 -6.69 1.07
C THR A 78 -3.82 -8.15 0.64
N VAL A 79 -3.72 -9.09 1.59
CA VAL A 79 -3.82 -10.54 1.29
C VAL A 79 -5.17 -10.88 0.68
N ILE A 80 -6.27 -10.46 1.33
CA ILE A 80 -7.64 -10.77 0.90
C ILE A 80 -7.93 -10.14 -0.47
N GLY A 81 -7.57 -8.87 -0.68
CA GLY A 81 -7.80 -8.17 -1.94
C GLY A 81 -7.06 -8.81 -3.11
N ASN A 82 -5.78 -9.19 -2.91
CA ASN A 82 -5.02 -9.89 -3.93
C ASN A 82 -5.50 -11.33 -4.15
N ALA A 83 -5.96 -12.03 -3.10
CA ALA A 83 -6.57 -13.34 -3.24
C ALA A 83 -7.87 -13.29 -4.04
N ILE A 84 -8.77 -12.35 -3.71
CA ILE A 84 -10.01 -12.11 -4.47
C ILE A 84 -9.68 -11.81 -5.93
N PHE A 85 -8.65 -10.99 -6.17
CA PHE A 85 -8.20 -10.66 -7.52
C PHE A 85 -7.72 -11.91 -8.28
N ALA A 86 -6.87 -12.74 -7.66
CA ALA A 86 -6.35 -13.97 -8.27
C ALA A 86 -7.45 -15.01 -8.57
N PHE A 87 -8.44 -15.15 -7.70
CA PHE A 87 -9.57 -16.08 -7.88
C PHE A 87 -10.78 -15.47 -8.61
N SER A 88 -10.66 -14.24 -9.10
CA SER A 88 -11.79 -13.53 -9.70
C SER A 88 -12.27 -14.21 -10.98
N SER A 89 -13.58 -14.47 -11.05
CA SER A 89 -14.26 -15.02 -12.23
C SER A 89 -15.12 -13.99 -12.97
N SER A 90 -15.19 -12.75 -12.46
CA SER A 90 -16.01 -11.68 -13.01
C SER A 90 -15.35 -10.31 -12.87
N TYR A 91 -15.74 -9.39 -13.75
CA TYR A 91 -15.31 -7.98 -13.70
C TYR A 91 -15.57 -7.32 -12.34
N ALA A 92 -16.73 -7.60 -11.73
CA ALA A 92 -17.07 -7.06 -10.42
C ALA A 92 -16.12 -7.57 -9.32
N MET A 93 -15.71 -8.85 -9.35
CA MET A 93 -14.74 -9.39 -8.40
C MET A 93 -13.36 -8.77 -8.57
N LEU A 94 -12.92 -8.52 -9.82
CA LEU A 94 -11.67 -7.80 -10.10
C LEU A 94 -11.72 -6.38 -9.50
N ALA A 95 -12.79 -5.65 -9.75
CA ALA A 95 -12.99 -4.30 -9.24
C ALA A 95 -12.99 -4.26 -7.70
N VAL A 96 -13.73 -5.16 -7.05
CA VAL A 96 -13.77 -5.27 -5.59
C VAL A 96 -12.40 -5.65 -5.02
N GLY A 97 -11.71 -6.61 -5.63
CA GLY A 97 -10.35 -7.01 -5.22
C GLY A 97 -9.36 -5.85 -5.28
N ARG A 98 -9.45 -5.02 -6.33
CA ARG A 98 -8.64 -3.79 -6.45
C ARG A 98 -8.99 -2.71 -5.44
N LEU A 99 -10.27 -2.46 -5.22
CA LEU A 99 -10.70 -1.49 -4.22
C LEU A 99 -10.23 -1.91 -2.81
N VAL A 100 -10.35 -3.20 -2.48
CA VAL A 100 -9.91 -3.76 -1.20
C VAL A 100 -8.39 -3.74 -1.06
N SER A 101 -7.63 -4.07 -2.11
CA SER A 101 -6.16 -4.05 -2.07
C SER A 101 -5.55 -2.65 -2.13
N GLY A 102 -6.27 -1.66 -2.67
CA GLY A 102 -5.87 -0.24 -2.66
C GLY A 102 -6.06 0.44 -1.31
N PHE A 103 -7.06 0.00 -0.54
CA PHE A 103 -7.36 0.58 0.77
C PHE A 103 -6.17 0.58 1.75
N PRO A 104 -5.38 -0.51 1.87
CA PRO A 104 -4.15 -0.56 2.65
C PRO A 104 -3.10 0.47 2.27
N HIS A 105 -3.00 0.82 1.00
CA HIS A 105 -1.82 1.48 0.45
C HIS A 105 -1.55 2.81 1.16
N GLY A 106 -2.48 3.78 1.09
CA GLY A 106 -2.27 5.11 1.65
C GLY A 106 -2.07 5.08 3.17
N ALA A 107 -2.79 4.21 3.86
CA ALA A 107 -2.74 4.10 5.31
C ALA A 107 -1.46 3.41 5.83
N PHE A 108 -0.94 2.44 5.09
CA PHE A 108 0.26 1.71 5.49
C PHE A 108 1.48 2.63 5.53
N PHE A 109 1.62 3.54 4.56
CA PHE A 109 2.68 4.55 4.56
C PHE A 109 2.55 5.51 5.75
N GLY A 110 1.35 6.01 6.03
CA GLY A 110 1.11 6.91 7.16
C GLY A 110 1.37 6.25 8.52
N VAL A 111 0.76 5.10 8.78
CA VAL A 111 0.92 4.34 10.03
C VAL A 111 2.37 3.85 10.19
N GLY A 112 3.00 3.39 9.11
CA GLY A 112 4.40 2.99 9.08
C GLY A 112 5.34 4.14 9.45
N ALA A 113 5.13 5.34 8.91
CA ALA A 113 5.90 6.53 9.26
C ALA A 113 5.75 6.90 10.75
N ILE A 114 4.54 6.79 11.31
CA ILE A 114 4.29 7.03 12.75
C ILE A 114 4.99 5.97 13.62
N ILE A 115 4.96 4.69 13.23
CA ILE A 115 5.69 3.65 13.96
C ILE A 115 7.19 3.91 13.92
N LEU A 116 7.72 4.26 12.75
CA LEU A 116 9.14 4.54 12.57
C LEU A 116 9.58 5.77 13.36
N SER A 117 8.78 6.84 13.42
CA SER A 117 9.09 8.03 14.23
C SER A 117 9.13 7.74 15.72
N LYS A 118 8.32 6.79 16.22
CA LYS A 118 8.32 6.37 17.63
C LYS A 118 9.47 5.44 18.02
N ILE A 119 10.06 4.69 17.07
CA ILE A 119 11.15 3.73 17.36
C ILE A 119 12.53 4.20 16.90
N ALA A 120 12.60 5.19 16.00
CA ALA A 120 13.86 5.67 15.45
C ALA A 120 14.55 6.66 16.42
N PRO A 121 15.88 6.61 16.54
CA PRO A 121 16.66 7.60 17.27
C PRO A 121 16.42 9.01 16.73
N PRO A 122 16.56 10.04 17.57
CA PRO A 122 16.54 11.44 17.12
C PRO A 122 17.45 11.65 15.91
N GLY A 123 16.93 12.32 14.87
CA GLY A 123 17.66 12.58 13.62
C GLY A 123 17.73 11.41 12.62
N LYS A 124 17.20 10.22 12.94
CA LYS A 124 17.22 9.04 12.04
C LYS A 124 15.85 8.61 11.50
N VAL A 125 14.81 9.39 11.79
CA VAL A 125 13.43 9.11 11.33
C VAL A 125 13.36 9.08 9.80
N THR A 126 13.93 10.10 9.14
CA THR A 126 13.95 10.20 7.67
C THR A 126 14.63 9.01 7.03
N ALA A 127 15.76 8.55 7.58
CA ALA A 127 16.47 7.37 7.09
C ALA A 127 15.66 6.08 7.29
N ALA A 128 14.92 5.96 8.39
CA ALA A 128 14.05 4.81 8.62
C ALA A 128 12.88 4.77 7.63
N VAL A 129 12.25 5.92 7.38
CA VAL A 129 11.17 6.07 6.39
C VAL A 129 11.68 5.82 4.97
N ALA A 130 12.86 6.34 4.63
CA ALA A 130 13.51 6.08 3.36
C ALA A 130 13.77 4.57 3.16
N GLY A 131 14.21 3.86 4.21
CA GLY A 131 14.36 2.40 4.17
C GLY A 131 13.04 1.66 3.91
N MET A 132 11.93 2.13 4.47
CA MET A 132 10.60 1.60 4.18
C MET A 132 10.19 1.88 2.72
N ILE A 133 10.35 3.10 2.23
CA ILE A 133 10.04 3.46 0.83
C ILE A 133 10.93 2.68 -0.15
N GLY A 134 12.19 2.41 0.23
CA GLY A 134 13.10 1.60 -0.58
C GLY A 134 12.56 0.22 -0.95
N GLY A 135 11.69 -0.37 -0.13
CA GLY A 135 10.98 -1.61 -0.48
C GLY A 135 10.13 -1.49 -1.75
N MET A 136 9.42 -0.37 -1.91
CA MET A 136 8.65 -0.07 -3.13
C MET A 136 9.57 0.18 -4.33
N THR A 137 10.72 0.85 -4.13
CA THR A 137 11.71 1.02 -5.19
C THR A 137 12.22 -0.32 -5.73
N VAL A 138 12.56 -1.25 -4.82
CA VAL A 138 12.99 -2.60 -5.20
C VAL A 138 11.86 -3.38 -5.88
N ALA A 139 10.62 -3.20 -5.44
CA ALA A 139 9.46 -3.79 -6.12
C ALA A 139 9.36 -3.30 -7.56
N ASN A 140 9.45 -2.00 -7.81
CA ASN A 140 9.31 -1.48 -9.17
C ASN A 140 10.48 -1.86 -10.07
N LEU A 141 11.70 -1.97 -9.50
CA LEU A 141 12.90 -2.24 -10.29
C LEU A 141 13.08 -3.73 -10.62
N ILE A 142 12.70 -4.63 -9.71
CA ILE A 142 12.92 -6.08 -9.87
C ILE A 142 11.60 -6.85 -9.79
N GLY A 143 10.80 -6.56 -8.78
CA GLY A 143 9.57 -7.29 -8.51
C GLY A 143 8.58 -7.22 -9.67
N VAL A 144 8.26 -6.02 -10.15
CA VAL A 144 7.25 -5.77 -11.18
C VAL A 144 7.67 -6.43 -12.49
N PRO A 145 8.89 -6.21 -13.03
CA PRO A 145 9.36 -6.96 -14.19
C PRO A 145 9.31 -8.47 -14.02
N ALA A 146 9.70 -8.99 -12.85
CA ALA A 146 9.66 -10.43 -12.58
C ALA A 146 8.22 -10.98 -12.53
N GLY A 147 7.29 -10.23 -11.91
CA GLY A 147 5.88 -10.59 -11.84
C GLY A 147 5.19 -10.52 -13.21
N THR A 148 5.52 -9.52 -14.02
CA THR A 148 5.07 -9.39 -15.40
C THR A 148 5.58 -10.56 -16.25
N TRP A 149 6.87 -10.89 -16.14
CA TRP A 149 7.44 -12.05 -16.83
C TRP A 149 6.76 -13.36 -16.44
N LEU A 150 6.48 -13.58 -15.14
CA LEU A 150 5.68 -14.72 -14.68
C LEU A 150 4.27 -14.71 -15.25
N GLY A 151 3.64 -13.54 -15.35
CA GLY A 151 2.30 -13.38 -15.89
C GLY A 151 2.21 -13.74 -17.38
N HIS A 152 3.22 -13.36 -18.17
CA HIS A 152 3.31 -13.71 -19.59
C HIS A 152 3.60 -15.20 -19.84
N GLN A 153 4.43 -15.84 -18.99
CA GLN A 153 4.83 -17.24 -19.18
C GLN A 153 3.79 -18.24 -18.66
N PHE A 154 3.13 -17.92 -17.54
CA PHE A 154 2.16 -18.78 -16.89
C PHE A 154 0.76 -18.19 -17.01
N SER A 155 0.35 -17.42 -16.00
CA SER A 155 -0.92 -16.69 -15.97
C SER A 155 -0.78 -15.54 -14.99
N TRP A 156 -1.49 -14.45 -15.27
CA TRP A 156 -1.60 -13.33 -14.33
C TRP A 156 -2.16 -13.78 -12.97
N ARG A 157 -3.00 -14.82 -12.93
CA ARG A 157 -3.55 -15.38 -11.69
C ARG A 157 -2.47 -15.93 -10.76
N ASP A 158 -1.50 -16.64 -11.32
CA ASP A 158 -0.40 -17.22 -10.55
C ASP A 158 0.53 -16.14 -9.99
N THR A 159 0.78 -15.07 -10.75
CA THR A 159 1.52 -13.90 -10.27
C THR A 159 0.84 -13.26 -9.06
N PHE A 160 -0.47 -13.02 -9.12
CA PHE A 160 -1.22 -12.44 -8.01
C PHE A 160 -1.40 -13.41 -6.83
N MET A 161 -1.45 -14.72 -7.09
CA MET A 161 -1.45 -15.74 -6.04
C MET A 161 -0.10 -15.79 -5.30
N ALA A 162 1.02 -15.75 -6.03
CA ALA A 162 2.35 -15.64 -5.45
C ALA A 162 2.51 -14.35 -4.63
N LEU A 163 1.96 -13.24 -5.12
CA LEU A 163 1.92 -11.97 -4.40
C LEU A 163 1.06 -12.07 -3.12
N SER A 164 -0.10 -12.73 -3.19
CA SER A 164 -0.94 -12.97 -2.02
C SER A 164 -0.18 -13.78 -0.95
N LEU A 165 0.51 -14.85 -1.35
CA LEU A 165 1.34 -15.66 -0.46
C LEU A 165 2.50 -14.85 0.15
N PHE A 166 3.14 -14.00 -0.65
CA PHE A 166 4.16 -13.06 -0.16
C PHE A 166 3.57 -12.11 0.89
N ASN A 167 2.38 -11.56 0.65
CA ASN A 167 1.70 -10.70 1.61
C ASN A 167 1.32 -11.42 2.91
N VAL A 168 1.09 -12.74 2.87
CA VAL A 168 0.95 -13.55 4.10
C VAL A 168 2.27 -13.59 4.87
N ALA A 169 3.40 -13.75 4.18
CA ALA A 169 4.73 -13.68 4.83
C ALA A 169 5.01 -12.30 5.43
N VAL A 170 4.59 -11.23 4.74
CA VAL A 170 4.62 -9.85 5.28
C VAL A 170 3.77 -9.74 6.55
N PHE A 171 2.54 -10.25 6.52
CA PHE A 171 1.63 -10.23 7.66
C PHE A 171 2.27 -10.94 8.88
N LEU A 172 2.85 -12.12 8.68
CA LEU A 172 3.58 -12.84 9.73
C LEU A 172 4.81 -12.08 10.24
N SER A 173 5.53 -11.41 9.34
CA SER A 173 6.69 -10.57 9.69
C SER A 173 6.27 -9.39 10.57
N ILE A 174 5.12 -8.76 10.27
CA ILE A 174 4.56 -7.68 11.06
C ILE A 174 4.18 -8.18 12.46
N ILE A 175 3.53 -9.34 12.57
CA ILE A 175 3.19 -9.95 13.88
C ILE A 175 4.45 -10.10 14.73
N ARG A 176 5.53 -10.62 14.13
CA ARG A 176 6.75 -10.98 14.85
C ARG A 176 7.65 -9.80 15.17
N TRP A 177 7.75 -8.78 14.30
CA TRP A 177 8.78 -7.73 14.41
C TRP A 177 8.25 -6.33 14.69
N VAL A 178 6.95 -6.07 14.55
CA VAL A 178 6.36 -4.78 14.88
C VAL A 178 5.91 -4.77 16.34
N PRO A 179 6.45 -3.84 17.17
CA PRO A 179 6.02 -3.69 18.56
C PRO A 179 4.61 -3.09 18.63
N THR A 180 3.85 -3.46 19.68
CA THR A 180 2.52 -2.90 19.92
C THR A 180 2.66 -1.48 20.45
N LEU A 181 2.48 -0.50 19.57
CA LEU A 181 2.52 0.92 19.91
C LEU A 181 1.11 1.51 19.80
N PHE A 182 0.77 2.41 20.71
CA PHE A 182 -0.46 3.20 20.66
C PHE A 182 -0.13 4.63 20.26
N ASP A 183 -0.93 5.22 19.39
CA ASP A 183 -0.86 6.64 19.16
C ASP A 183 -1.84 7.35 20.10
N LYS A 184 -1.31 8.05 21.11
CA LYS A 184 -2.10 8.90 22.00
C LYS A 184 -2.32 10.30 21.39
N SER A 185 -1.94 10.53 20.13
CA SER A 185 -2.16 11.83 19.49
C SER A 185 -3.66 12.01 19.27
N THR A 186 -4.26 12.94 20.01
CA THR A 186 -5.63 13.40 19.80
C THR A 186 -5.67 14.30 18.58
N THR A 187 -5.38 13.77 17.39
CA THR A 187 -5.47 14.54 16.15
C THR A 187 -6.94 14.75 15.80
N ARG A 188 -7.43 15.96 16.06
CA ARG A 188 -8.77 16.39 15.65
C ARG A 188 -8.75 16.60 14.12
N LEU A 189 -9.61 15.91 13.38
CA LEU A 189 -9.82 16.11 11.92
C LEU A 189 -9.95 17.58 11.51
N ARG A 190 -10.45 18.43 12.44
CA ARG A 190 -10.59 19.87 12.25
C ARG A 190 -9.25 20.59 11.98
N GLU A 191 -8.13 20.04 12.43
CA GLU A 191 -6.77 20.57 12.15
C GLU A 191 -6.23 20.12 10.78
N GLN A 192 -6.62 18.94 10.28
CA GLN A 192 -6.25 18.49 8.92
C GLN A 192 -6.86 19.39 7.82
N PHE A 193 -8.09 19.87 8.03
CA PHE A 193 -8.74 20.83 7.15
C PHE A 193 -8.36 22.29 7.42
N TYR A 194 -7.62 22.58 8.50
CA TYR A 194 -7.09 23.93 8.73
C TYR A 194 -6.02 24.29 7.69
N PHE A 195 -5.27 23.29 7.19
CA PHE A 195 -4.28 23.47 6.11
C PHE A 195 -4.92 23.95 4.80
N LEU A 196 -6.12 23.47 4.46
CA LEU A 196 -6.91 23.94 3.30
C LEU A 196 -7.43 25.38 3.45
N LYS A 197 -7.44 25.93 4.67
CA LYS A 197 -7.83 27.31 4.95
C LYS A 197 -6.67 28.31 4.85
N ILE A 198 -5.43 27.83 4.79
CA ILE A 198 -4.25 28.67 4.61
C ILE A 198 -3.95 28.74 3.12
N THR A 199 -4.51 29.73 2.44
CA THR A 199 -4.33 30.03 1.02
C THR A 199 -2.88 30.35 0.61
N GLY A 200 -1.91 30.25 1.54
CA GLY A 200 -0.47 30.47 1.31
C GLY A 200 0.42 29.22 1.43
N ALA A 201 -0.06 28.11 2.00
CA ALA A 201 0.83 26.96 2.30
C ALA A 201 1.30 26.20 1.04
N VAL A 202 0.51 26.21 -0.03
CA VAL A 202 0.91 25.65 -1.34
C VAL A 202 1.97 26.53 -2.02
N ALA A 203 1.94 27.85 -1.78
CA ALA A 203 2.91 28.78 -2.35
C ALA A 203 4.28 28.69 -1.67
N ASP A 204 4.32 28.44 -0.35
CA ASP A 204 5.59 28.26 0.38
C ASP A 204 6.24 26.91 0.09
N ILE A 205 5.48 25.83 -0.09
CA ILE A 205 6.02 24.51 -0.49
C ILE A 205 6.68 24.58 -1.88
N CYS A 206 6.14 25.36 -2.82
CA CYS A 206 6.77 25.57 -4.13
C CYS A 206 8.02 26.45 -4.07
N ARG A 207 8.20 27.29 -3.04
CA ARG A 207 9.44 28.07 -2.86
C ARG A 207 10.57 27.25 -2.25
N ASP A 208 10.25 26.37 -1.30
CA ASP A 208 11.26 25.58 -0.60
C ASP A 208 11.69 24.31 -1.37
N ALA A 209 10.96 23.93 -2.44
CA ALA A 209 11.29 22.80 -3.32
C ALA A 209 12.27 23.15 -4.45
N VAL A 210 12.79 24.38 -4.51
CA VAL A 210 13.85 24.78 -5.44
C VAL A 210 15.17 24.87 -4.68
N TRP A 211 15.77 23.71 -4.40
CA TRP A 211 17.21 23.54 -4.17
C TRP A 211 17.63 22.15 -4.67
#